data_AF-A0A840Q466-F1
#
_entry.id   AF-A0A840Q466-F1
#
_cell.length_a   1.000
_cell.length_b   1.000
_cell.length_c   1.000
_cell.angle_alpha   90.00
_cell.angle_beta   90.00
_cell.angle_gamma   90.00
#
_symmetry.space_group_name_H-M   'P 1'
#
loop_
_entity.id
_entity.type
_entity.pdbx_description
1 polymer ?
#
loop_
_entity_poly.entity_id
_entity_poly.type
_entity_poly.pdbx_seq_one_letter_code
_entity_poly.pdbx_strand_id
1 'polypeptide(L)'
;MMELSDIAKEAVYTGLDDWVYLGELCSFVRAQKKASTDEAALAIALKEIEILVNAGLMEIGAIGDEGFVPWRQPIRESVQYIRSYAANRRIQEWMHVAWLQNTAKGNEYAETLDPDEFIDED
;
A
#
# COMPACT_ATOMS: atom_id res chain seq x y z
N MET A 1 3.64 15.01 15.37
CA MET A 1 2.87 14.32 14.32
C MET A 1 3.86 13.89 13.26
N MET A 2 3.79 12.64 12.82
CA MET A 2 4.54 12.20 11.64
C MET A 2 3.71 12.62 10.44
N GLU A 3 4.27 13.45 9.56
CA GLU A 3 3.66 13.74 8.27
C GLU A 3 3.79 12.49 7.40
N LEU A 4 2.66 12.04 6.82
CA LEU A 4 2.67 10.94 5.87
C LEU A 4 3.27 11.40 4.54
N SER A 5 3.93 10.47 3.84
CA SER A 5 4.37 10.70 2.46
C SER A 5 3.16 10.86 1.54
N ASP A 6 3.34 11.51 0.39
CA ASP A 6 2.25 11.61 -0.59
C ASP A 6 1.84 10.21 -1.10
N ILE A 7 2.77 9.24 -1.16
CA ILE A 7 2.47 7.83 -1.47
C ILE A 7 1.51 7.23 -0.44
N ALA A 8 1.78 7.47 0.84
CA ALA A 8 0.95 6.96 1.92
C ALA A 8 -0.43 7.64 1.95
N LYS A 9 -0.50 8.95 1.68
CA LYS A 9 -1.77 9.66 1.55
C LYS A 9 -2.59 9.13 0.38
N GLU A 10 -1.97 8.96 -0.78
CA GLU A 10 -2.60 8.44 -2.01
C GLU A 10 -3.13 7.02 -1.80
N ALA A 11 -2.38 6.17 -1.09
CA ALA A 11 -2.84 4.82 -0.73
C ALA A 11 -4.05 4.83 0.22
N VAL A 12 -4.06 5.71 1.22
CA VAL A 12 -5.17 5.84 2.17
C VAL A 12 -6.40 6.47 1.51
N TYR A 13 -6.20 7.44 0.62
CA TYR A 13 -7.27 8.05 -0.18
C TYR A 13 -7.90 7.02 -1.13
N THR A 14 -7.10 6.31 -1.92
CA THR A 14 -7.57 5.23 -2.81
C THR A 14 -8.30 4.14 -2.02
N GLY A 15 -7.82 3.86 -0.79
CA GLY A 15 -8.42 2.92 0.15
C GLY A 15 -9.85 3.25 0.62
N LEU A 16 -10.39 4.44 0.32
CA LEU A 16 -11.79 4.77 0.55
C LEU A 16 -12.73 4.03 -0.41
N ASP A 17 -12.30 3.85 -1.66
CA ASP A 17 -13.12 3.30 -2.74
C ASP A 17 -12.96 1.77 -2.83
N ASP A 18 -11.72 1.26 -2.79
CA ASP A 18 -11.44 -0.17 -2.89
C ASP A 18 -10.12 -0.56 -2.17
N TRP A 19 -9.81 -1.85 -2.12
CA TRP A 19 -8.54 -2.35 -1.59
C TRP A 19 -7.38 -1.98 -2.51
N VAL A 20 -6.27 -1.55 -1.92
CA VAL A 20 -5.05 -1.21 -2.66
C VAL A 20 -4.13 -2.42 -2.74
N TYR A 21 -3.87 -2.94 -3.95
CA TYR A 21 -2.94 -4.05 -4.10
C TYR A 21 -1.48 -3.58 -4.15
N LEU A 22 -0.54 -4.45 -3.80
CA LEU A 22 0.88 -4.10 -3.73
C LEU A 22 1.44 -3.49 -5.03
N GLY A 23 0.97 -3.97 -6.18
CA GLY A 23 1.34 -3.43 -7.48
C GLY A 23 0.90 -1.98 -7.69
N GLU A 24 -0.29 -1.62 -7.26
CA GLU A 24 -0.81 -0.25 -7.32
C GLU A 24 -0.02 0.68 -6.41
N LEU A 25 0.29 0.24 -5.19
CA LEU A 25 1.19 0.99 -4.32
C LEU A 25 2.55 1.23 -4.98
N CYS A 26 3.10 0.23 -5.69
CA CYS A 26 4.32 0.40 -6.47
C CYS A 26 4.16 1.36 -7.66
N SER A 27 2.96 1.53 -8.21
CA SER A 27 2.64 2.52 -9.24
C SER A 27 2.66 3.94 -8.65
N PHE A 28 2.09 4.17 -7.46
CA PHE A 28 2.17 5.45 -6.76
C PHE A 28 3.62 5.89 -6.54
N VAL A 29 4.50 4.96 -6.11
CA VAL A 29 5.94 5.23 -5.98
C VAL A 29 6.55 5.75 -7.30
N ARG A 30 6.13 5.19 -8.44
CA ARG A 30 6.67 5.57 -9.76
C ARG A 30 6.06 6.84 -10.30
N ALA A 31 4.76 7.08 -10.10
CA ALA A 31 4.08 8.32 -10.46
C ALA A 31 4.80 9.52 -9.84
N GLN A 32 5.21 9.37 -8.59
CA GLN A 32 5.99 10.38 -7.85
C GLN A 32 7.50 10.38 -8.16
N LYS A 33 7.93 9.64 -9.19
CA LYS A 33 9.31 9.54 -9.68
C LYS A 33 10.33 9.14 -8.60
N LYS A 34 9.91 8.36 -7.60
CA LYS A 34 10.77 7.90 -6.49
C LYS A 34 11.53 6.61 -6.80
N ALA A 35 11.15 5.89 -7.86
CA ALA A 35 11.81 4.66 -8.29
C ALA A 35 11.81 4.51 -9.82
N SER A 36 12.89 3.92 -10.35
CA SER A 36 13.03 3.58 -11.78
C SER A 36 13.07 2.08 -12.06
N THR A 37 13.08 1.24 -11.03
CA THR A 37 13.04 -0.23 -11.15
C THR A 37 11.97 -0.84 -10.25
N ASP A 38 11.58 -2.08 -10.54
CA ASP A 38 10.58 -2.82 -9.77
C ASP A 38 11.04 -3.08 -8.34
N GLU A 39 12.32 -3.41 -8.16
CA GLU A 39 12.92 -3.67 -6.85
C GLU A 39 12.96 -2.39 -6.00
N ALA A 40 13.29 -1.24 -6.61
CA ALA A 40 13.29 0.04 -5.91
C ALA A 40 11.86 0.46 -5.53
N ALA A 41 10.89 0.29 -6.44
CA ALA A 41 9.50 0.60 -6.17
C ALA A 41 8.95 -0.26 -5.04
N LEU A 42 9.20 -1.58 -5.09
CA LEU A 42 8.81 -2.50 -4.04
C LEU A 42 9.46 -2.14 -2.69
N ALA A 43 10.75 -1.81 -2.68
CA ALA A 43 11.44 -1.46 -1.45
C ALA A 43 10.87 -0.21 -0.76
N ILE A 44 10.39 0.76 -1.52
CA ILE A 44 9.71 1.96 -0.99
C ILE A 44 8.29 1.59 -0.56
N ALA A 45 7.51 0.91 -1.41
CA ALA A 45 6.15 0.47 -1.09
C ALA A 45 6.09 -0.32 0.22
N LEU A 46 7.04 -1.24 0.45
CA LEU A 46 7.14 -1.99 1.70
C LEU A 46 7.36 -1.11 2.94
N LYS A 47 8.09 0.01 2.82
CA LYS A 47 8.27 0.96 3.93
C LYS A 47 6.99 1.73 4.20
N GLU A 48 6.29 2.16 3.14
CA GLU A 48 4.99 2.84 3.28
C GLU A 48 3.97 1.92 3.95
N ILE A 49 3.94 0.63 3.57
CA ILE A 49 3.12 -0.39 4.25
C ILE A 49 3.43 -0.45 5.75
N GLU A 50 4.71 -0.50 6.14
CA GLU A 50 5.09 -0.50 7.56
C GLU A 50 4.61 0.77 8.27
N ILE A 51 4.73 1.94 7.64
CA ILE A 51 4.27 3.21 8.22
C ILE A 51 2.75 3.21 8.41
N LEU A 52 2.00 2.86 7.36
CA LEU A 52 0.54 2.88 7.33
C LEU A 52 -0.07 1.91 8.35
N VAL A 53 0.45 0.68 8.41
CA VAL A 53 -0.04 -0.35 9.34
C VAL A 53 0.34 0.00 10.78
N ASN A 54 1.57 0.47 11.05
CA ASN A 54 1.96 0.88 12.40
C ASN A 54 1.21 2.14 12.88
N ALA A 55 0.83 3.02 11.95
CA ALA A 55 -0.04 4.16 12.25
C ALA A 55 -1.50 3.76 12.49
N GLY A 56 -1.87 2.50 12.21
CA GLY A 56 -3.23 1.98 12.32
C GLY A 56 -4.18 2.54 11.26
N LEU A 57 -3.65 3.01 10.12
CA LEU A 57 -4.45 3.59 9.03
C LEU A 57 -4.90 2.52 8.05
N MET A 58 -4.09 1.49 7.83
CA MET A 58 -4.44 0.37 6.96
C MET A 58 -4.10 -0.96 7.63
N GLU A 59 -4.76 -2.02 7.18
CA GLU A 59 -4.39 -3.41 7.46
C GLU A 59 -3.82 -4.05 6.21
N ILE A 60 -2.88 -4.98 6.38
CA ILE A 60 -2.33 -5.79 5.28
C ILE A 60 -2.96 -7.16 5.28
N GLY A 61 -3.28 -7.67 4.09
CA GLY A 61 -3.97 -8.94 3.95
C GLY A 61 -3.89 -9.53 2.54
N ALA A 62 -4.80 -10.44 2.27
CA ALA A 62 -5.03 -11.02 0.96
C ALA A 62 -6.53 -11.03 0.66
N ILE A 63 -6.90 -11.18 -0.61
CA ILE A 63 -8.30 -11.37 -1.01
C ILE A 63 -8.62 -12.86 -0.95
N GLY A 64 -9.61 -13.21 -0.13
CA GLY A 64 -10.22 -14.54 -0.07
C GLY A 64 -11.61 -14.56 -0.72
N ASP A 65 -12.31 -15.68 -0.58
CA ASP A 65 -13.60 -15.91 -1.24
C ASP A 65 -14.70 -14.91 -0.81
N GLU A 66 -14.63 -14.42 0.44
CA GLU A 66 -15.61 -13.47 1.01
C GLU A 66 -15.08 -12.02 1.05
N GLY A 67 -13.92 -11.76 0.43
CA GLY A 67 -13.28 -10.44 0.39
C GLY A 67 -11.97 -10.38 1.16
N PHE A 68 -11.62 -9.19 1.65
CA PHE A 68 -10.35 -8.96 2.33
C PHE A 68 -10.20 -9.78 3.62
N VAL A 69 -9.06 -10.46 3.74
CA VAL A 69 -8.67 -11.25 4.91
C VAL A 69 -7.37 -10.67 5.47
N PRO A 70 -7.41 -10.01 6.65
CA PRO A 70 -6.22 -9.44 7.26
C PRO A 70 -5.24 -10.54 7.68
N TRP A 71 -3.96 -10.29 7.46
CA TRP A 71 -2.90 -11.16 7.95
C TRP A 71 -2.69 -10.95 9.43
N ARG A 72 -2.67 -12.04 10.20
CA ARG A 72 -2.52 -12.00 11.67
C ARG A 72 -1.07 -11.94 12.15
N GLN A 73 -0.11 -12.08 11.24
CA GLN A 73 1.31 -12.06 11.56
C GLN A 73 1.80 -10.61 11.76
N PRO A 74 2.85 -10.39 12.56
CA PRO A 74 3.45 -9.06 12.74
C PRO A 74 3.81 -8.40 11.41
N ILE A 75 3.63 -7.08 11.30
CA ILE A 75 3.87 -6.33 10.05
C ILE A 75 5.28 -6.55 9.48
N ARG A 76 6.30 -6.63 10.35
CA ARG A 76 7.68 -6.90 9.95
C ARG A 76 7.84 -8.26 9.29
N GLU A 77 7.12 -9.27 9.77
CA GLU A 77 7.12 -10.62 9.19
C GLU A 77 6.38 -10.64 7.84
N SER A 78 5.23 -9.96 7.76
CA SER A 78 4.49 -9.75 6.50
C SER A 78 5.35 -9.11 5.42
N VAL A 79 6.05 -8.02 5.74
CA VAL A 79 6.95 -7.32 4.81
C VAL A 79 8.14 -8.20 4.40
N GLN A 80 8.72 -8.95 5.34
CA GLN A 80 9.80 -9.90 5.02
C GLN A 80 9.31 -11.03 4.12
N TYR A 81 8.09 -11.53 4.32
CA TYR A 81 7.46 -12.52 3.46
C TYR A 81 7.33 -12.00 2.02
N ILE A 82 6.75 -10.81 1.84
CA ILE A 82 6.59 -10.18 0.52
C ILE A 82 7.95 -9.99 -0.17
N ARG A 83 8.94 -9.44 0.56
CA ARG A 83 10.30 -9.25 0.05
C ARG A 83 10.92 -10.56 -0.42
N SER A 84 10.77 -11.62 0.36
CA SER A 84 11.32 -12.94 0.04
C SER A 84 10.61 -13.57 -1.15
N TYR A 85 9.29 -13.40 -1.24
CA TYR A 85 8.47 -13.89 -2.34
C TYR A 85 8.84 -13.21 -3.67
N ALA A 86 9.08 -11.90 -3.66
CA ALA A 86 9.39 -11.11 -4.85
C ALA A 86 10.84 -11.24 -5.36
N ALA A 87 11.80 -11.64 -4.52
CA ALA A 87 13.25 -11.52 -4.79
C ALA A 87 13.77 -12.15 -6.10
N ASN A 88 13.03 -13.09 -6.70
CA ASN A 88 13.39 -13.73 -7.98
C ASN A 88 12.18 -13.89 -8.91
N ARG A 89 11.19 -13.00 -8.78
CA ARG A 89 9.94 -13.07 -9.52
C ARG A 89 9.67 -11.75 -10.24
N ARG A 90 9.02 -11.84 -11.39
CA ARG A 90 8.57 -10.67 -12.15
C ARG A 90 7.37 -10.03 -11.45
N ILE A 91 7.17 -8.73 -11.66
CA ILE A 91 6.06 -7.98 -11.06
C ILE A 91 4.68 -8.63 -11.27
N GLN A 92 4.45 -9.22 -12.44
CA GLN A 92 3.19 -9.91 -12.76
C GLN A 92 2.90 -11.10 -11.80
N GLU A 93 3.92 -11.65 -11.17
CA GLU A 93 3.80 -12.82 -10.29
C GLU A 93 3.60 -12.46 -8.82
N TRP A 94 3.89 -11.21 -8.43
CA TRP A 94 3.82 -10.76 -7.03
C TRP A 94 3.02 -9.50 -6.79
N MET A 95 2.58 -8.77 -7.82
CA MET A 95 1.81 -7.53 -7.65
C MET A 95 0.53 -7.70 -6.83
N HIS A 96 -0.05 -8.90 -6.77
CA HIS A 96 -1.26 -9.22 -5.97
C HIS A 96 -0.95 -10.07 -4.72
N VAL A 97 0.32 -10.23 -4.34
CA VAL A 97 0.72 -11.04 -3.18
C VAL A 97 0.17 -10.47 -1.86
N ALA A 98 -0.09 -9.16 -1.82
CA ALA A 98 -0.64 -8.47 -0.68
C ALA A 98 -1.59 -7.37 -1.13
N TRP A 99 -2.56 -7.10 -0.26
CA TRP A 99 -3.56 -6.06 -0.40
C TRP A 99 -3.61 -5.24 0.89
N LEU A 100 -4.05 -4.00 0.78
CA LEU A 100 -4.26 -3.08 1.88
C LEU A 100 -5.72 -2.68 1.93
N GLN A 101 -6.27 -2.63 3.14
CA GLN A 101 -7.60 -2.10 3.41
C GLN A 101 -7.48 -0.99 4.44
N ASN A 102 -8.19 0.12 4.24
CA ASN A 102 -8.30 1.13 5.28
C ASN A 102 -8.95 0.57 6.55
N THR A 103 -8.43 0.99 7.70
CA THR A 103 -9.17 0.86 8.95
C THR A 103 -10.23 1.97 9.04
N ALA A 104 -11.09 1.92 10.08
CA ALA A 104 -11.96 3.06 10.39
C ALA A 104 -11.17 4.38 10.55
N LYS A 105 -10.00 4.32 11.20
CA LYS A 105 -9.11 5.47 11.35
C LYS A 105 -8.50 5.91 10.01
N GLY A 106 -8.21 4.96 9.13
CA GLY A 106 -7.78 5.23 7.75
C GLY A 106 -8.82 6.01 6.98
N ASN A 107 -10.08 5.57 7.03
CA ASN A 107 -11.20 6.27 6.38
C ASN A 107 -11.38 7.68 6.93
N GLU A 108 -11.41 7.85 8.26
CA GLU A 108 -11.50 9.16 8.89
C GLU A 108 -10.35 10.09 8.47
N TYR A 109 -9.13 9.57 8.34
CA TYR A 109 -7.99 10.35 7.86
C TYR A 109 -8.14 10.71 6.38
N ALA A 110 -8.53 9.75 5.54
CA ALA A 110 -8.69 9.95 4.10
C ALA A 110 -9.72 11.03 3.77
N GLU A 111 -10.83 11.09 4.52
CA GLU A 111 -11.86 12.13 4.38
C GLU A 111 -11.36 13.56 4.70
N THR A 112 -10.19 13.70 5.35
CA THR A 112 -9.57 15.01 5.61
C THR A 112 -8.62 15.47 4.51
N LEU A 113 -8.29 14.59 3.57
CA LEU A 113 -7.41 14.91 2.45
C LEU A 113 -8.16 15.71 1.38
N ASP A 114 -7.44 16.58 0.68
CA ASP A 114 -8.00 17.34 -0.43
C ASP A 114 -8.07 16.43 -1.68
N PRO A 115 -9.28 16.16 -2.23
CA PRO A 115 -9.43 15.32 -3.41
C PRO A 115 -8.62 15.81 -4.61
N ASP A 116 -8.42 17.13 -4.74
CA ASP A 116 -7.69 17.75 -5.85
C ASP A 116 -6.19 17.41 -5.82
N GLU A 117 -5.66 16.85 -4.71
CA GLU A 117 -4.27 16.36 -4.62
C GLU A 117 -4.04 15.02 -5.34
N PHE A 118 -5.09 14.26 -5.66
CA PHE A 118 -5.00 12.89 -6.19
C PHE A 118 -5.68 12.68 -7.54
N ILE A 119 -6.19 13.75 -8.17
CA ILE A 119 -6.74 13.69 -9.53
C ILE A 119 -5.55 13.61 -10.50
N ASP A 120 -5.37 12.46 -11.15
CA ASP A 120 -4.55 12.38 -12.35
C ASP A 120 -5.20 13.26 -13.43
N GLU A 121 -4.55 14.34 -13.84
CA GLU A 121 -4.95 15.08 -15.05
C GLU A 121 -4.80 14.12 -16.26
N ASP A 122 -5.94 13.68 -16.80
CA ASP A 122 -6.09 12.85 -18.02
C ASP A 122 -5.21 13.30 -19.21
#